data_AF-A0A7V9HDM1-F1
#
_entry.id   AF-A0A7V9HDM1-F1
#
_cell.length_a   1.000
_cell.length_b   1.000
_cell.length_c   1.000
_cell.angle_alpha   90.00
_cell.angle_beta   90.00
_cell.angle_gamma   90.00
#
_symmetry.space_group_name_H-M   'P 1'
#
loop_
_entity.id
_entity.type
_entity.pdbx_description
1 polymer ?
#
loop_
_entity_poly.entity_id
_entity_poly.type
_entity_poly.pdbx_seq_one_letter_code
_entity_poly.pdbx_strand_id
1 'polypeptide(L)'
;MQEAFGIVIFAVVGLGAVAAVASLLGRSKVYEQIGRGGLALNEDLGPRPEAGGQGFAARERDDEIRQMLAALNSRRAARGEAQVDVEAELAELLRPRADPALQDEIRELVVARNARRAARGLATLDVEAEIERQISEL
;
A
#
# COMPACT_ATOMS: atom_id res chain seq x y z
N MET A 1 27.66 -39.64 -48.80
CA MET A 1 26.99 -39.94 -47.52
C MET A 1 27.67 -39.24 -46.35
N GLN A 2 28.99 -39.37 -46.16
CA GLN A 2 29.72 -38.72 -45.05
C GLN A 2 29.73 -37.18 -45.11
N GLU A 3 29.81 -36.60 -46.30
CA GLU A 3 29.83 -35.14 -46.48
C GLU A 3 28.49 -34.46 -46.10
N ALA A 4 27.37 -35.07 -46.49
CA ALA A 4 26.03 -34.61 -46.12
C ALA A 4 25.78 -34.70 -44.60
N PHE A 5 26.31 -35.74 -43.95
CA PHE A 5 26.19 -35.92 -42.50
C PHE A 5 26.92 -34.81 -41.72
N GLY A 6 28.14 -34.45 -42.16
CA GLY A 6 28.89 -33.34 -41.57
C GLY A 6 28.15 -32.00 -41.69
N ILE A 7 27.61 -31.71 -42.89
CA ILE A 7 26.86 -30.48 -43.15
C ILE A 7 25.63 -30.38 -42.25
N VAL A 8 24.88 -31.48 -42.07
CA VAL A 8 23.70 -31.50 -41.20
C VAL A 8 24.08 -31.26 -39.73
N ILE A 9 25.16 -31.86 -39.25
CA ILE A 9 25.63 -31.64 -37.87
C ILE A 9 25.99 -30.17 -37.66
N PHE A 10 26.81 -29.58 -38.53
CA PHE A 10 27.21 -28.18 -38.39
C PHE A 10 26.02 -27.22 -38.52
N ALA A 11 25.05 -27.51 -39.39
CA ALA A 11 23.83 -26.74 -39.51
C ALA A 11 22.99 -26.78 -38.22
N VAL A 12 22.79 -27.96 -37.64
CA VAL A 12 22.01 -28.12 -36.40
C VAL A 12 22.71 -27.48 -35.21
N VAL A 13 24.02 -27.68 -35.06
CA VAL A 13 24.82 -27.07 -34.00
C VAL A 13 24.83 -25.55 -34.14
N GLY A 14 25.01 -25.03 -35.36
CA GLY A 14 24.97 -23.60 -35.63
C GLY A 14 23.61 -22.98 -35.29
N LEU A 15 22.52 -23.61 -35.72
CA LEU A 15 21.16 -23.15 -35.43
C LEU A 15 20.87 -23.18 -33.91
N GLY A 16 21.29 -24.23 -33.23
CA GLY A 16 21.16 -24.37 -31.78
C GLY A 16 21.94 -23.30 -31.01
N ALA A 17 23.17 -23.00 -31.44
CA ALA A 17 23.98 -21.94 -30.84
C ALA A 17 23.32 -20.55 -31.00
N VAL A 18 22.78 -20.26 -32.19
CA VAL A 18 22.05 -19.00 -32.43
C VAL A 18 20.79 -18.91 -31.57
N ALA A 19 19.99 -19.99 -31.49
CA ALA A 19 18.79 -20.02 -30.65
C ALA A 19 19.11 -19.86 -29.15
N ALA A 20 20.22 -20.44 -28.69
CA ALA A 20 20.67 -20.30 -27.30
C ALA A 20 21.07 -18.86 -26.97
N VAL A 21 21.83 -18.20 -27.85
CA VAL A 21 22.22 -16.79 -27.67
C VAL A 21 21.00 -15.87 -27.71
N ALA A 22 20.08 -16.08 -28.66
CA ALA A 22 18.84 -15.31 -28.75
C ALA A 22 17.97 -15.46 -27.49
N SER A 23 17.87 -16.68 -26.96
CA SER A 23 17.11 -16.97 -25.74
C SER A 23 17.73 -16.34 -24.49
N LEU A 24 19.06 -16.25 -24.42
CA LEU A 24 19.76 -15.61 -23.31
C LEU A 24 19.54 -14.09 -23.32
N LEU A 25 19.58 -13.47 -24.50
CA LEU A 25 19.35 -12.03 -24.67
C LEU A 25 17.89 -11.62 -24.45
N GLY A 26 16.92 -12.50 -24.72
CA GLY A 26 15.48 -12.25 -24.52
C GLY A 26 15.01 -12.34 -23.05
N ARG A 27 15.78 -12.94 -22.15
CA ARG A 27 15.38 -13.17 -20.75
C ARG A 27 15.26 -11.88 -19.92
N SER A 28 16.02 -10.84 -20.23
CA SER A 28 16.00 -9.58 -19.46
C SER A 28 14.61 -8.94 -19.40
N LYS A 29 13.86 -8.99 -20.51
CA LYS A 29 12.48 -8.44 -20.59
C LYS A 29 11.45 -9.19 -19.74
N VAL A 30 11.65 -10.49 -19.53
CA VAL A 30 10.75 -11.31 -18.68
C VAL A 30 10.98 -10.99 -17.21
N TYR A 31 12.24 -10.79 -16.80
CA TYR A 31 12.56 -10.37 -15.44
C TYR A 31 12.08 -8.94 -15.15
N GLU A 32 12.16 -8.02 -16.11
CA GLU A 32 11.59 -6.66 -15.96
C GLU A 32 10.06 -6.65 -15.80
N GLN A 33 9.36 -7.72 -16.14
CA GLN A 33 7.90 -7.81 -15.98
C GLN A 33 7.50 -8.35 -14.60
N ILE A 34 8.42 -9.09 -13.95
CA ILE A 34 8.25 -9.61 -12.59
C ILE A 34 8.60 -8.47 -11.62
N GLY A 35 7.56 -7.73 -11.19
CA GLY A 35 7.69 -6.61 -10.26
C GLY A 35 6.90 -5.37 -10.64
N ARG A 36 6.36 -5.29 -11.87
CA ARG A 36 5.53 -4.18 -12.37
C ARG A 36 4.01 -4.42 -12.23
N GLY A 37 3.60 -5.24 -11.26
CA GLY A 37 2.18 -5.34 -10.89
C GLY A 37 1.73 -4.09 -10.12
N GLY A 38 0.44 -3.77 -10.11
CA GLY A 38 -0.16 -2.61 -9.43
C GLY A 38 0.01 -2.54 -7.90
N LEU A 39 0.89 -3.38 -7.33
CA LEU A 39 1.34 -3.39 -5.94
C LEU A 39 2.83 -3.01 -5.81
N ALA A 40 3.49 -2.62 -6.91
CA ALA A 40 4.86 -2.14 -6.90
C ALA A 40 4.91 -0.81 -6.13
N LEU A 41 5.41 -0.89 -4.89
CA LEU A 41 5.30 0.20 -3.92
C LEU A 41 6.35 1.30 -4.10
N ASN A 42 7.15 1.32 -5.18
CA ASN A 42 8.16 2.34 -5.34
C ASN A 42 8.42 2.72 -6.80
N GLU A 43 8.53 4.04 -6.99
CA GLU A 43 9.05 4.79 -8.14
C GLU A 43 8.04 5.22 -9.21
N ASP A 44 7.07 6.04 -8.79
CA ASP A 44 7.03 7.45 -9.18
C ASP A 44 5.78 8.06 -8.54
N LEU A 45 5.95 9.13 -7.75
CA LEU A 45 4.85 10.06 -7.48
C LEU A 45 4.51 10.78 -8.79
N GLY A 46 3.92 10.06 -9.74
CA GLY A 46 3.16 10.63 -10.84
C GLY A 46 1.96 11.42 -10.28
N PRO A 47 1.33 12.28 -11.09
CA PRO A 47 0.23 13.12 -10.64
C PRO A 47 -0.80 12.25 -9.94
N ARG A 48 -1.07 12.57 -8.67
CA ARG A 48 -2.09 11.95 -7.83
C ARG A 48 -3.34 11.73 -8.69
N PRO A 49 -3.83 10.50 -8.90
CA PRO A 49 -5.01 10.28 -9.72
C PRO A 49 -6.14 11.15 -9.19
N GLU A 50 -6.70 11.95 -10.09
CA GLU A 50 -7.79 12.90 -9.90
C GLU A 50 -8.82 12.36 -8.90
N ALA A 51 -9.24 13.21 -7.96
CA ALA A 51 -10.13 12.90 -6.83
C ALA A 51 -11.56 12.44 -7.21
N GLY A 52 -11.81 12.08 -8.47
CA GLY A 52 -13.09 11.58 -8.96
C GLY A 52 -13.37 10.09 -8.70
N GLY A 53 -12.34 9.27 -8.38
CA GLY A 53 -12.48 7.82 -8.16
C GLY A 53 -12.56 7.37 -6.70
N GLN A 54 -12.25 8.26 -5.75
CA GLN A 54 -12.06 7.89 -4.34
C GLN A 54 -13.37 7.44 -3.67
N GLY A 55 -14.51 8.02 -4.05
CA GLY A 55 -15.82 7.63 -3.48
C GLY A 55 -16.35 6.28 -3.96
N PHE A 56 -16.01 5.86 -5.18
CA PHE A 56 -16.35 4.52 -5.67
C PHE A 56 -15.43 3.45 -5.06
N ALA A 57 -14.12 3.74 -4.99
CA ALA A 57 -13.15 2.86 -4.35
C ALA A 57 -13.41 2.70 -2.83
N ALA A 58 -13.85 3.76 -2.14
CA ALA A 58 -14.20 3.69 -0.73
C ALA A 58 -15.42 2.79 -0.48
N ARG A 59 -16.46 2.90 -1.30
CA ARG A 59 -17.66 2.04 -1.17
C ARG A 59 -17.34 0.57 -1.46
N GLU A 60 -16.57 0.28 -2.50
CA GLU A 60 -16.11 -1.10 -2.77
C GLU A 60 -15.31 -1.67 -1.61
N ARG A 61 -14.41 -0.86 -1.02
CA ARG A 61 -13.64 -1.27 0.16
C ARG A 61 -14.54 -1.56 1.35
N ASP A 62 -15.53 -0.71 1.63
CA ASP A 62 -16.46 -0.90 2.74
C ASP A 62 -17.30 -2.18 2.56
N ASP A 63 -17.73 -2.45 1.32
CA ASP A 63 -18.45 -3.68 0.96
C ASP A 63 -17.58 -4.93 1.12
N GLU A 64 -16.30 -4.86 0.77
CA GLU A 64 -15.34 -5.94 0.97
C GLU A 64 -15.12 -6.22 2.47
N ILE A 65 -14.94 -5.18 3.28
CA ILE A 65 -14.78 -5.31 4.74
C ILE A 65 -16.05 -5.95 5.34
N ARG A 66 -17.24 -5.53 4.90
CA ARG A 66 -18.51 -6.13 5.35
C ARG A 66 -18.57 -7.63 5.05
N GLN A 67 -18.14 -8.05 3.86
CA GLN A 67 -18.08 -9.45 3.47
C GLN A 67 -17.09 -10.24 4.36
N MET A 68 -15.93 -9.66 4.67
CA MET A 68 -14.95 -10.28 5.57
C MET A 68 -15.51 -10.44 6.99
N LEU A 69 -16.19 -9.42 7.52
CA LEU A 69 -16.82 -9.47 8.85
C LEU A 69 -17.95 -10.51 8.91
N ALA A 70 -18.78 -10.60 7.87
CA ALA A 70 -19.81 -11.62 7.75
C ALA A 70 -19.21 -13.05 7.72
N ALA A 71 -18.11 -13.23 6.97
CA ALA A 71 -17.38 -14.49 6.94
C ALA A 71 -16.71 -14.82 8.29
N LEU A 72 -16.26 -13.81 9.04
CA LEU A 72 -15.73 -14.02 10.39
C LEU A 72 -16.84 -14.46 11.34
N ASN A 73 -18.02 -13.83 11.28
CA ASN A 73 -19.18 -14.21 12.08
C ASN A 73 -19.66 -15.64 11.78
N SER A 74 -19.66 -16.08 10.52
CA SER A 74 -20.02 -17.47 10.19
C SER A 74 -19.05 -18.48 10.83
N ARG A 75 -17.75 -18.15 10.86
CA ARG A 75 -16.74 -18.96 11.56
C ARG A 75 -16.91 -18.93 13.08
N ARG A 76 -17.26 -17.77 13.67
CA ARG A 76 -17.56 -17.63 15.11
C ARG A 76 -18.78 -18.48 15.49
N ALA A 77 -19.84 -18.40 14.71
CA ALA A 77 -21.06 -19.19 14.91
C ALA A 77 -20.77 -20.70 14.86
N ALA A 78 -19.94 -21.15 13.92
CA ALA A 78 -19.53 -22.56 13.84
C ALA A 78 -18.71 -23.02 15.06
N ARG A 79 -17.99 -22.10 15.74
CA ARG A 79 -17.29 -22.35 17.00
C ARG A 79 -18.15 -22.15 18.24
N GLY A 80 -19.41 -21.75 18.10
CA GLY A 80 -20.30 -21.43 19.22
C GLY A 80 -19.95 -20.11 19.93
N GLU A 81 -19.18 -19.23 19.28
CA GLU A 81 -18.82 -17.91 19.80
C GLU A 81 -19.91 -16.87 19.50
N ALA A 82 -19.95 -15.80 20.31
CA ALA A 82 -20.84 -14.67 20.06
C ALA A 82 -20.45 -13.94 18.76
N GLN A 83 -21.46 -13.64 17.94
CA GLN A 83 -21.32 -12.85 16.72
C GLN A 83 -21.24 -11.36 17.07
N VAL A 84 -20.50 -10.60 16.25
CA VAL A 84 -20.37 -9.15 16.40
C VAL A 84 -21.36 -8.45 15.48
N ASP A 85 -21.85 -7.27 15.88
CA ASP A 85 -22.59 -6.39 14.97
C ASP A 85 -21.64 -5.87 13.88
N VAL A 86 -21.95 -6.24 12.64
CA VAL A 86 -21.12 -5.95 11.47
C VAL A 86 -21.06 -4.46 11.19
N GLU A 87 -22.16 -3.72 11.33
CA GLU A 87 -22.19 -2.29 11.01
C GLU A 87 -21.50 -1.47 12.11
N ALA A 88 -21.65 -1.87 13.36
CA ALA A 88 -20.93 -1.24 14.48
C ALA A 88 -19.41 -1.45 14.35
N GLU A 89 -18.97 -2.68 14.04
CA GLU A 89 -17.55 -3.01 13.86
C GLU A 89 -16.97 -2.30 12.63
N LEU A 90 -17.70 -2.26 11.52
CA LEU A 90 -17.29 -1.52 10.32
C LEU A 90 -17.08 -0.04 10.63
N ALA A 91 -18.01 0.59 11.35
CA ALA A 91 -17.88 1.99 11.77
C ALA A 91 -16.66 2.21 12.68
N GLU A 92 -16.37 1.28 13.59
CA GLU A 92 -15.18 1.36 14.45
C GLU A 92 -13.87 1.23 13.66
N LEU A 93 -13.82 0.32 12.70
CA LEU A 93 -12.65 0.08 11.84
C LEU A 93 -12.38 1.24 10.89
N LEU A 94 -13.44 1.87 10.36
CA LEU A 94 -13.33 3.01 9.46
C LEU A 94 -13.13 4.34 10.19
N ARG A 95 -13.24 4.37 11.52
CA ARG A 95 -13.02 5.58 12.29
C ARG A 95 -11.58 6.08 12.09
N PRO A 96 -11.37 7.34 11.68
CA PRO A 96 -10.04 7.93 11.63
C PRO A 96 -9.37 7.82 13.00
N ARG A 97 -8.17 7.24 13.05
CA ARG A 97 -7.34 7.21 14.24
C ARG A 97 -6.12 8.06 13.98
N ALA A 98 -5.91 9.05 14.84
CA ALA A 98 -4.65 9.78 14.85
C ALA A 98 -3.52 8.83 15.24
N ASP A 99 -2.49 8.77 14.42
CA ASP A 99 -1.26 8.04 14.71
C ASP A 99 -0.62 8.62 15.98
N PRO A 100 -0.32 7.80 17.02
CA PRO A 100 0.38 8.26 18.21
C PRO A 100 1.65 9.06 17.91
N ALA A 101 2.42 8.65 16.88
CA ALA A 101 3.64 9.37 16.49
C ALA A 101 3.35 10.79 16.00
N LEU A 102 2.24 10.99 15.27
CA LEU A 102 1.80 12.30 14.81
C LEU A 102 1.36 13.18 16.00
N GLN A 103 0.72 12.59 17.02
CA GLN A 103 0.34 13.33 18.22
C GLN A 103 1.58 13.86 18.96
N ASP A 104 2.64 13.05 19.03
CA ASP A 104 3.89 13.43 19.67
C ASP A 104 4.60 14.56 18.88
N GLU A 105 4.63 14.48 17.55
CA GLU A 105 5.19 15.54 16.70
C GLU A 105 4.43 16.87 16.88
N ILE A 106 3.09 16.83 16.89
CA ILE A 106 2.26 18.00 17.14
C ILE A 106 2.55 18.55 18.54
N ARG A 107 2.67 17.70 19.57
CA ARG A 107 3.02 18.10 20.93
C ARG A 107 4.33 18.88 20.95
N GLU A 108 5.38 18.35 20.32
CA GLU A 108 6.68 19.03 20.24
C GLU A 108 6.59 20.39 19.56
N LEU A 109 5.82 20.50 18.47
CA LEU A 109 5.58 21.75 17.76
C LEU A 109 4.91 22.80 18.66
N VAL A 110 3.89 22.38 19.43
CA VAL A 110 3.14 23.26 20.34
C VAL A 110 4.00 23.70 21.52
N VAL A 111 4.79 22.80 22.12
CA VAL A 111 5.75 23.13 23.18
C VAL A 111 6.76 24.16 22.68
N ALA A 112 7.34 23.95 21.49
CA ALA A 112 8.27 24.91 20.89
C ALA A 112 7.60 26.27 20.60
N ARG A 113 6.34 26.27 20.17
CA ARG A 113 5.55 27.50 19.98
C ARG A 113 5.32 28.22 21.32
N ASN A 114 5.00 27.48 22.37
CA ASN A 114 4.81 28.03 23.71
C ASN A 114 6.09 28.64 24.28
N ALA A 115 7.24 28.01 24.08
CA ALA A 115 8.54 28.58 24.45
C ALA A 115 8.77 29.95 23.79
N ARG A 116 8.45 30.07 22.49
CA ARG A 116 8.53 31.35 21.77
C ARG A 116 7.51 32.39 22.27
N ARG A 117 6.29 31.96 22.64
CA ARG A 117 5.26 32.85 23.20
C ARG A 117 5.67 33.39 24.57
N ALA A 118 6.17 32.52 25.45
CA ALA A 118 6.68 32.89 26.75
C ALA A 118 7.84 33.88 26.65
N ALA A 119 8.79 33.65 25.73
CA ALA A 119 9.88 34.60 25.47
C ALA A 119 9.42 35.98 24.99
N ARG A 120 8.22 36.07 24.41
CA ARG A 120 7.57 37.32 23.96
C ARG A 120 6.61 37.91 25.00
N GLY A 121 6.53 37.33 26.21
CA GLY A 121 5.59 37.75 27.26
C GLY A 121 4.12 37.44 26.95
N LEU A 122 3.84 36.54 26.02
CA LEU A 122 2.48 36.10 25.67
C LEU A 122 2.08 34.89 26.51
N ALA A 123 0.78 34.75 26.79
CA ALA A 123 0.22 33.57 27.44
C ALA A 123 0.46 32.30 26.59
N THR A 124 0.87 31.22 27.25
CA THR A 124 1.04 29.89 26.63
C THR A 124 -0.31 29.26 26.29
N LEU A 125 -0.33 28.47 25.22
CA LEU A 125 -1.49 27.68 24.81
C LEU A 125 -1.56 26.39 25.63
N ASP A 126 -2.75 25.86 25.84
CA ASP A 126 -2.93 24.51 26.35
C ASP A 126 -2.48 23.51 25.28
N VAL A 127 -1.56 22.63 25.67
CA VAL A 127 -0.91 21.68 24.75
C VAL A 127 -1.91 20.62 24.29
N GLU A 128 -2.70 20.05 25.20
CA GLU A 128 -3.61 18.95 24.84
C GLU A 128 -4.79 19.44 24.01
N ALA A 129 -5.34 20.61 24.36
CA ALA A 129 -6.40 21.23 23.56
C ALA A 129 -5.91 21.61 22.14
N GLU A 130 -4.65 22.02 22.00
CA GLU A 130 -4.06 22.38 20.71
C GLU A 130 -3.75 21.14 19.86
N ILE A 131 -3.36 20.02 20.48
CA ILE A 131 -3.18 18.73 19.80
C ILE A 131 -4.52 18.27 19.23
N GLU A 132 -5.59 18.26 20.04
CA GLU A 132 -6.92 17.85 19.57
C GLU A 132 -7.42 18.76 18.44
N ARG A 133 -7.24 20.08 18.57
CA ARG A 133 -7.62 21.02 17.51
C ARG A 133 -6.87 20.73 16.22
N GLN A 134 -5.55 20.58 16.27
CA GLN A 134 -4.76 20.31 15.07
C GLN A 134 -5.06 18.96 14.44
N ILE A 135 -5.33 17.91 15.24
CA ILE A 135 -5.74 16.60 14.73
C ILE A 135 -7.09 16.67 14.02
N SER A 136 -8.04 17.44 14.55
CA SER A 136 -9.37 17.59 13.93
C SER A 136 -9.39 18.48 12.69
N GLU A 137 -8.36 19.30 12.47
CA GLU A 137 -8.18 20.13 11.27
C GLU A 137 -7.53 19.37 10.08
N LEU A 138 -7.01 18.15 10.30
CA LEU A 138 -6.38 17.29 9.28
C LEU A 138 -7.40 16.39 8.57
#